data_AF-A0A9Q0EUI8-F1
#
_entry.id   AF-A0A9Q0EUI8-F1
#
_cell.length_a   1.000
_cell.length_b   1.000
_cell.length_c   1.000
_cell.angle_alpha   90.00
_cell.angle_beta   90.00
_cell.angle_gamma   90.00
#
_symmetry.space_group_name_H-M   'P 1'
#
loop_
_entity.id
_entity.type
_entity.pdbx_description
1 polymer ?
#
loop_
_entity_poly.entity_id
_entity_poly.type
_entity_poly.pdbx_seq_one_letter_code
_entity_poly.pdbx_strand_id
1 'polypeptide(L)'
;MERQLEPITSPPLTFRVNCKLSGPLSRCLTAQDLSRVIGSGLCRLLGWKVELRSPQLEVSVYLSGDHSILGIPLTRLPLASRSYMRTTGLRSTVAWALGSLAGIQDVHFLGVDIDDGQLQKANENVAFANLGERIHLMKASCSGLPVSSGSVDAVVCDLPFGRKFNTKTNMADSLHCIVSEMERHVVLRPGGSLVLLLSPPMSCQLKKLQTGPGRGAPPPQEPELQAGTQAALPPQEPELQAGTRPALPPQEPELQAGTHLPSPLSALQLQATHRVSLGAIDGLIHSYLKTR
;
A
#
# COMPACT_ATOMS: atom_id res chain seq x y z
N MET A 1 -33.98 -61.58 18.48
CA MET A 1 -34.08 -60.18 18.96
C MET A 1 -32.94 -59.41 18.29
N GLU A 2 -33.13 -59.06 17.03
CA GLU A 2 -32.14 -58.30 16.26
C GLU A 2 -32.11 -56.86 16.78
N ARG A 3 -30.96 -56.42 17.28
CA ARG A 3 -30.74 -54.99 17.55
C ARG A 3 -30.54 -54.30 16.21
N GLN A 4 -31.54 -53.56 15.77
CA GLN A 4 -31.37 -52.56 14.71
C GLN A 4 -30.33 -51.53 15.19
N LEU A 5 -29.19 -51.48 14.50
CA LEU A 5 -28.26 -50.36 14.63
C LEU A 5 -28.89 -49.17 13.89
N GLU A 6 -29.42 -48.21 14.66
CA GLU A 6 -29.77 -46.88 14.17
C GLU A 6 -28.55 -46.28 13.43
N PRO A 7 -28.69 -45.80 12.19
CA PRO A 7 -27.59 -45.15 11.50
C PRO A 7 -27.24 -43.86 12.25
N ILE A 8 -25.98 -43.73 12.67
CA ILE A 8 -25.45 -42.46 13.20
C ILE A 8 -25.44 -41.48 12.03
N THR A 9 -26.55 -40.78 11.80
CA THR A 9 -26.62 -39.70 10.83
C THR A 9 -25.85 -38.53 11.41
N SER A 10 -24.57 -38.41 11.04
CA SER A 10 -23.80 -37.20 11.33
C SER A 10 -24.55 -35.99 10.78
N PRO A 11 -24.63 -34.87 11.52
CA PRO A 11 -25.29 -33.66 11.03
C PRO A 11 -24.68 -33.21 9.69
N PRO A 12 -25.47 -32.63 8.79
CA PRO A 12 -24.99 -32.22 7.47
C PRO A 12 -23.87 -31.18 7.62
N LEU A 13 -22.79 -31.35 6.86
CA LEU A 13 -21.67 -30.41 6.82
C LEU A 13 -22.18 -29.00 6.49
N THR A 14 -21.77 -28.02 7.29
CA THR A 14 -22.09 -26.62 7.05
C THR A 14 -21.00 -25.93 6.23
N PHE A 15 -21.38 -25.14 5.24
CA PHE A 15 -20.42 -24.49 4.35
C PHE A 15 -20.81 -23.06 3.93
N ARG A 16 -19.80 -22.32 3.50
CA ARG A 16 -19.91 -21.02 2.84
C ARG A 16 -19.20 -21.06 1.51
N VAL A 17 -19.74 -20.38 0.50
CA VAL A 17 -19.03 -20.11 -0.76
C VAL A 17 -18.58 -18.66 -0.76
N ASN A 18 -17.34 -18.43 -1.16
CA ASN A 18 -16.74 -17.12 -1.35
C ASN A 18 -16.27 -17.00 -2.79
N CYS A 19 -16.90 -16.11 -3.54
CA CYS A 19 -16.63 -15.95 -4.96
C CYS A 19 -15.88 -14.66 -5.23
N LYS A 20 -14.91 -14.72 -6.14
CA LYS A 20 -14.25 -13.55 -6.73
C LYS A 20 -14.29 -13.66 -8.24
N LEU A 21 -14.55 -12.52 -8.89
CA LEU A 21 -14.62 -12.40 -10.34
C LEU A 21 -13.57 -11.39 -10.79
N SER A 22 -12.99 -11.64 -11.96
CA SER A 22 -12.06 -10.72 -12.62
C SER A 22 -12.29 -10.71 -14.13
N GLY A 23 -11.82 -9.65 -14.78
CA GLY A 23 -11.90 -9.50 -16.23
C GLY A 23 -13.33 -9.26 -16.75
N PRO A 24 -13.62 -9.56 -18.03
CA PRO A 24 -14.91 -9.26 -18.66
C PRO A 24 -16.12 -9.88 -17.96
N LEU A 25 -15.94 -11.02 -17.29
CA LEU A 25 -17.00 -11.74 -16.58
C LEU A 25 -17.61 -10.92 -15.43
N SER A 26 -16.83 -10.04 -14.79
CA SER A 26 -17.34 -9.19 -13.70
C SER A 26 -18.34 -8.12 -14.18
N ARG A 27 -18.52 -7.95 -15.50
CA ARG A 27 -19.50 -7.02 -16.09
C ARG A 27 -20.88 -7.66 -16.25
N CYS A 28 -20.95 -8.98 -16.32
CA CYS A 28 -22.20 -9.71 -16.59
C CYS A 28 -22.67 -10.57 -15.41
N LEU A 29 -21.77 -10.89 -14.48
CA LEU A 29 -22.05 -11.73 -13.32
C LEU A 29 -21.60 -11.06 -12.04
N THR A 30 -22.37 -11.24 -10.97
CA THR A 30 -21.95 -10.85 -9.63
C THR A 30 -21.36 -12.05 -8.89
N ALA A 31 -20.44 -11.80 -7.96
CA ALA A 31 -19.91 -12.83 -7.09
C ALA A 31 -21.03 -13.50 -6.25
N GLN A 32 -22.08 -12.76 -5.91
CA GLN A 32 -23.23 -13.26 -5.17
C GLN A 32 -24.06 -14.24 -6.00
N ASP A 33 -24.33 -13.93 -7.27
CA ASP A 33 -25.07 -14.83 -8.16
C ASP A 33 -24.29 -16.13 -8.37
N LEU A 34 -22.98 -16.03 -8.62
CA LEU A 34 -22.13 -17.21 -8.72
C LEU A 34 -22.14 -18.03 -7.43
N SER A 35 -21.98 -17.37 -6.27
CA SER A 35 -22.04 -18.02 -4.96
C SER A 35 -23.37 -18.72 -4.73
N ARG A 36 -24.50 -18.16 -5.21
CA ARG A 36 -25.83 -18.76 -5.11
C ARG A 36 -25.95 -20.02 -5.96
N VAL A 37 -25.48 -19.98 -7.21
CA VAL A 37 -25.52 -21.14 -8.12
C VAL A 37 -24.68 -22.29 -7.57
N ILE A 38 -23.44 -22.01 -7.15
CA ILE A 38 -22.54 -23.01 -6.59
C ILE A 38 -23.10 -23.57 -5.28
N GLY A 39 -23.58 -22.69 -4.39
CA GLY A 39 -24.20 -23.09 -3.13
C GLY A 39 -25.40 -24.01 -3.34
N SER A 40 -26.29 -23.66 -4.26
CA SER A 40 -27.45 -24.50 -4.62
C SER A 40 -27.03 -25.88 -5.14
N GLY A 41 -26.00 -25.93 -6.00
CA GLY A 41 -25.43 -27.19 -6.50
C GLY A 41 -24.89 -28.07 -5.37
N LEU A 42 -24.10 -27.51 -4.46
CA LEU A 42 -23.53 -28.25 -3.32
C LEU A 42 -24.61 -28.74 -2.34
N CYS A 43 -25.63 -27.93 -2.07
CA CYS A 43 -26.78 -28.36 -1.27
C CYS A 43 -27.50 -29.55 -1.91
N ARG A 44 -27.77 -29.49 -3.22
CA ARG A 44 -28.53 -30.53 -3.95
C ARG A 44 -27.75 -31.83 -4.12
N LEU A 45 -26.44 -31.74 -4.41
CA LEU A 45 -25.63 -32.91 -4.76
C LEU A 45 -25.02 -33.59 -3.53
N LEU A 46 -24.66 -32.83 -2.50
CA LEU A 46 -23.92 -33.34 -1.34
C LEU A 46 -24.73 -33.31 -0.03
N GLY A 47 -25.94 -32.73 -0.05
CA GLY A 47 -26.75 -32.57 1.15
C GLY A 47 -26.16 -31.59 2.17
N TRP A 48 -25.17 -30.77 1.77
CA TRP A 48 -24.53 -29.79 2.63
C TRP A 48 -25.47 -28.62 2.95
N LYS A 49 -25.27 -27.97 4.09
CA LYS A 49 -26.10 -26.84 4.54
C LYS A 49 -25.34 -25.52 4.47
N VAL A 50 -25.92 -24.49 3.88
CA VAL A 50 -25.30 -23.16 3.85
C VAL A 50 -25.31 -22.54 5.25
N GLU A 51 -24.16 -22.06 5.70
CA GLU A 51 -23.96 -21.27 6.93
C GLU A 51 -22.97 -20.14 6.64
N LEU A 52 -23.38 -18.88 6.80
CA LEU A 52 -22.57 -17.73 6.39
C LEU A 52 -21.69 -17.19 7.53
N ARG A 53 -22.08 -17.40 8.79
CA ARG A 53 -21.40 -16.80 9.96
C ARG A 53 -20.32 -17.71 10.51
N SER A 54 -20.63 -18.99 10.69
CA SER A 54 -19.74 -19.98 11.30
C SER A 54 -19.76 -21.31 10.54
N PRO A 55 -19.35 -21.33 9.25
CA PRO A 55 -19.28 -22.56 8.47
C PRO A 55 -18.18 -23.49 9.00
N GLN A 56 -18.40 -24.80 8.86
CA GLN A 56 -17.35 -25.81 9.05
C GLN A 56 -16.36 -25.83 7.87
N LEU A 57 -16.83 -25.51 6.66
CA LEU A 57 -16.02 -25.49 5.44
C LEU A 57 -16.25 -24.19 4.65
N GLU A 58 -15.18 -23.57 4.18
CA GLU A 58 -15.27 -22.50 3.17
C GLU A 58 -14.80 -23.02 1.82
N VAL A 59 -15.54 -22.69 0.77
CA VAL A 59 -15.20 -22.96 -0.62
C VAL A 59 -14.95 -21.62 -1.30
N SER A 60 -13.72 -21.36 -1.70
CA SER A 60 -13.32 -20.17 -2.42
C SER A 60 -13.26 -20.45 -3.92
N VAL A 61 -13.98 -19.65 -4.71
CA VAL A 61 -14.01 -19.75 -6.16
C VAL A 61 -13.52 -18.43 -6.74
N TYR A 62 -12.54 -18.50 -7.64
CA TYR A 62 -12.10 -17.36 -8.42
C TYR A 62 -12.33 -17.67 -9.90
N LEU A 63 -13.15 -16.86 -10.57
CA LEU A 63 -13.32 -16.95 -12.02
C LEU A 63 -12.67 -15.73 -12.68
N SER A 64 -11.76 -16.02 -13.60
CA SER A 64 -11.22 -15.10 -14.58
C SER A 64 -11.80 -15.45 -15.95
N GLY A 65 -11.63 -14.56 -16.93
CA GLY A 65 -12.11 -14.79 -18.31
C GLY A 65 -11.52 -16.04 -18.98
N ASP A 66 -10.34 -16.48 -18.53
CA ASP A 66 -9.52 -17.53 -19.12
C ASP A 66 -9.31 -18.75 -18.20
N HIS A 67 -9.61 -18.63 -16.90
CA HIS A 67 -9.39 -19.72 -15.95
C HIS A 67 -10.35 -19.65 -14.75
N SER A 68 -10.59 -20.81 -14.14
CA SER A 68 -11.33 -20.94 -12.89
C SER A 68 -10.46 -21.62 -11.84
N ILE A 69 -10.44 -21.07 -10.63
CA ILE A 69 -9.72 -21.63 -9.49
C ILE A 69 -10.75 -21.94 -8.41
N LEU A 70 -10.75 -23.17 -7.95
CA LEU A 70 -11.52 -23.63 -6.80
C LEU A 70 -10.54 -24.02 -5.69
N GLY A 71 -10.77 -23.53 -4.47
CA GLY A 71 -9.89 -23.81 -3.35
C GLY A 71 -10.64 -23.86 -2.03
N ILE A 72 -10.08 -24.58 -1.06
CA ILE A 72 -10.56 -24.64 0.31
C ILE A 72 -9.54 -23.88 1.18
N PRO A 73 -9.91 -22.75 1.81
CA PRO A 73 -9.02 -22.07 2.73
C PRO A 73 -8.65 -22.97 3.90
N LEU A 74 -7.36 -23.25 4.07
CA LEU A 74 -6.86 -24.09 5.16
C LEU A 74 -6.89 -23.38 6.52
N THR A 75 -6.87 -22.05 6.51
CA THR A 75 -6.86 -21.23 7.73
C THR A 75 -8.20 -20.55 7.93
N ARG A 76 -8.77 -20.70 9.13
CA ARG A 76 -10.01 -20.04 9.52
C ARG A 76 -9.87 -18.52 9.63
N LEU A 77 -8.73 -18.05 10.11
CA LEU A 77 -8.41 -16.63 10.26
C LEU A 77 -7.36 -16.24 9.22
N PRO A 78 -7.33 -14.97 8.77
CA PRO A 78 -6.27 -14.50 7.88
C PRO A 78 -4.89 -14.70 8.53
N LEU A 79 -3.90 -15.17 7.77
CA LEU A 79 -2.51 -15.33 8.25
C LEU A 79 -1.88 -14.04 8.81
N ALA A 80 -2.43 -12.88 8.45
CA ALA A 80 -2.01 -11.60 8.99
C ALA A 80 -2.51 -11.32 10.42
N SER A 81 -3.50 -12.09 10.90
CA SER A 81 -3.96 -12.06 12.29
C SER A 81 -2.93 -12.78 13.15
N ARG A 82 -2.13 -11.99 13.87
CA ARG A 82 -1.04 -12.47 14.69
C ARG A 82 -1.43 -12.38 16.15
N SER A 83 -1.27 -13.48 16.87
CA SER A 83 -1.64 -13.58 18.30
C SER A 83 -0.83 -12.65 19.21
N TYR A 84 0.31 -12.16 18.75
CA TYR A 84 1.21 -11.26 19.47
C TYR A 84 0.93 -9.76 19.21
N MET A 85 -0.11 -9.41 18.43
CA MET A 85 -0.46 -8.02 18.15
C MET A 85 -1.86 -7.69 18.70
N ARG A 86 -1.97 -6.62 19.49
CA ARG A 86 -3.25 -6.10 19.99
C ARG A 86 -3.88 -5.11 19.02
N THR A 87 -3.06 -4.20 18.51
CA THR A 87 -3.49 -3.14 17.60
C THR A 87 -2.84 -3.32 16.24
N THR A 88 -3.62 -3.37 15.17
CA THR A 88 -3.11 -3.56 13.81
C THR A 88 -2.93 -2.22 13.09
N GLY A 89 -1.73 -2.00 12.54
CA GLY A 89 -1.45 -0.95 11.55
C GLY A 89 -1.38 -1.55 10.15
N LEU A 90 -0.17 -1.55 9.57
CA LEU A 90 0.12 -2.29 8.34
C LEU A 90 -0.11 -3.79 8.53
N ARG A 91 -0.62 -4.46 7.50
CA ARG A 91 -0.81 -5.93 7.51
C ARG A 91 0.54 -6.61 7.76
N SER A 92 0.61 -7.48 8.76
CA SER A 92 1.87 -8.13 9.19
C SER A 92 2.59 -8.90 8.07
N THR A 93 1.87 -9.43 7.08
CA THR A 93 2.45 -10.07 5.89
C THR A 93 3.19 -9.09 4.98
N VAL A 94 2.72 -7.84 4.89
CA VAL A 94 3.40 -6.78 4.13
C VAL A 94 4.61 -6.28 4.92
N ALA A 95 4.46 -6.07 6.23
CA ALA A 95 5.59 -5.73 7.11
C ALA A 95 6.72 -6.76 7.04
N TRP A 96 6.38 -8.05 7.03
CA TRP A 96 7.35 -9.13 6.83
C TRP A 96 8.06 -9.03 5.47
N ALA A 97 7.34 -8.76 4.38
CA ALA A 97 7.95 -8.61 3.05
C ALA A 97 8.93 -7.42 3.00
N LEU A 98 8.57 -6.29 3.63
CA LEU A 98 9.45 -5.14 3.74
C LEU A 98 10.74 -5.48 4.51
N GLY A 99 10.62 -6.15 5.67
CA GLY A 99 11.76 -6.56 6.48
C GLY A 99 12.67 -7.58 5.78
N SER A 100 12.08 -8.55 5.07
CA SER A 100 12.81 -9.54 4.28
C SER A 100 13.62 -8.89 3.15
N LEU A 101 13.04 -7.92 2.43
CA LEU A 101 13.75 -7.16 1.39
C LEU A 101 14.84 -6.25 1.95
N ALA A 102 14.69 -5.81 3.20
CA ALA A 102 15.71 -5.03 3.89
C ALA A 102 16.86 -5.89 4.44
N GLY A 103 16.77 -7.23 4.34
CA GLY A 103 17.79 -8.14 4.85
C GLY A 103 17.84 -8.20 6.38
N ILE A 104 16.72 -7.92 7.05
CA ILE A 104 16.67 -7.86 8.53
C ILE A 104 16.80 -9.26 9.12
N GLN A 105 17.91 -9.50 9.83
CA GLN A 105 18.14 -10.70 10.63
C GLN A 105 18.78 -10.29 11.97
N ASP A 106 18.12 -10.60 13.08
CA ASP A 106 18.58 -10.34 14.45
C ASP A 106 19.08 -8.90 14.70
N VAL A 107 18.15 -7.94 14.71
CA VAL A 107 18.45 -6.50 14.82
C VAL A 107 17.74 -5.86 16.01
N HIS A 108 18.27 -4.72 16.45
CA HIS A 108 17.53 -3.77 17.27
C HIS A 108 16.70 -2.84 16.39
N PHE A 109 15.45 -2.64 16.77
CA PHE A 109 14.53 -1.78 16.03
C PHE A 109 14.37 -0.44 16.74
N LEU A 110 14.38 0.63 15.95
CA LEU A 110 13.95 1.96 16.36
C LEU A 110 12.68 2.32 15.57
N GLY A 111 11.54 2.34 16.26
CA GLY A 111 10.27 2.82 15.71
C GLY A 111 10.09 4.30 15.97
N VAL A 112 9.73 5.07 14.93
CA VAL A 112 9.54 6.51 15.02
C VAL A 112 8.18 6.90 14.45
N ASP A 113 7.45 7.72 15.20
CA ASP A 113 6.21 8.36 14.74
C ASP A 113 6.07 9.75 15.39
N ILE A 114 5.35 10.66 14.75
CA ILE A 114 5.08 12.00 15.30
C ILE A 114 3.85 12.00 16.22
N ASP A 115 2.94 11.04 16.02
CA ASP A 115 1.67 10.93 16.73
C ASP A 115 1.83 10.10 18.02
N ASP A 116 1.53 10.71 19.17
CA ASP A 116 1.58 10.02 20.46
C ASP A 116 0.60 8.84 20.53
N GLY A 117 -0.55 8.94 19.87
CA GLY A 117 -1.55 7.89 19.85
C GLY A 117 -1.08 6.64 19.11
N GLN A 118 -0.31 6.80 18.03
CA GLN A 118 0.31 5.71 17.28
C GLN A 118 1.48 5.10 18.08
N LEU A 119 2.30 5.92 18.72
CA LEU A 119 3.36 5.43 19.61
C LEU A 119 2.81 4.65 20.80
N GLN A 120 1.73 5.13 21.41
CA GLN A 120 1.08 4.43 22.52
C GLN A 120 0.60 3.04 22.09
N LYS A 121 -0.09 2.93 20.94
CA LYS A 121 -0.52 1.64 20.39
C LYS A 121 0.66 0.74 20.03
N ALA A 122 1.74 1.30 19.50
CA ALA A 122 2.97 0.56 19.21
C ALA A 122 3.60 0.03 20.50
N ASN A 123 3.68 0.86 21.55
CA ASN A 123 4.23 0.47 22.85
C ASN A 123 3.42 -0.64 23.50
N GLU A 124 2.09 -0.58 23.43
CA GLU A 124 1.20 -1.66 23.91
C GLU A 124 1.46 -2.98 23.19
N ASN A 125 1.69 -2.95 21.86
CA ASN A 125 2.05 -4.14 21.11
C ASN A 125 3.45 -4.67 21.49
N VAL A 126 4.44 -3.79 21.66
CA VAL A 126 5.80 -4.17 22.06
C VAL A 126 5.79 -4.82 23.44
N ALA A 127 5.09 -4.22 24.40
CA ALA A 127 4.92 -4.76 25.74
C ALA A 127 4.19 -6.11 25.72
N PHE A 128 3.07 -6.20 24.99
CA PHE A 128 2.29 -7.43 24.88
C PHE A 128 3.07 -8.58 24.21
N ALA A 129 3.97 -8.28 23.27
CA ALA A 129 4.83 -9.26 22.63
C ALA A 129 6.14 -9.56 23.40
N ASN A 130 6.38 -8.91 24.55
CA ASN A 130 7.63 -8.98 25.32
C ASN A 130 8.88 -8.63 24.48
N LEU A 131 8.80 -7.54 23.69
CA LEU A 131 9.88 -7.11 22.79
C LEU A 131 10.60 -5.82 23.23
N GLY A 132 10.42 -5.40 24.48
CA GLY A 132 10.95 -4.13 24.99
C GLY A 132 12.48 -3.98 24.91
N GLU A 133 13.24 -5.07 25.03
CA GLU A 133 14.71 -5.06 24.90
C GLU A 133 15.20 -4.93 23.45
N ARG A 134 14.33 -5.21 22.48
CA ARG A 134 14.68 -5.22 21.04
C ARG A 134 14.06 -4.07 20.26
N ILE A 135 12.97 -3.47 20.74
CA ILE A 135 12.23 -2.44 20.02
C ILE A 135 12.15 -1.19 20.89
N HIS A 136 12.86 -0.15 20.48
CA HIS A 136 12.79 1.17 21.08
C HIS A 136 11.85 2.05 20.26
N LEU A 137 11.04 2.86 20.94
CA LEU A 137 10.08 3.76 20.29
C LEU A 137 10.44 5.20 20.64
N MET A 138 10.34 6.09 19.65
CA MET A 138 10.70 7.49 19.82
C MET A 138 9.74 8.40 19.06
N LYS A 139 9.38 9.52 19.70
CA LYS A 139 8.60 10.57 19.06
C LYS A 139 9.50 11.47 18.24
N ALA A 140 9.34 11.46 16.92
CA ALA A 140 10.02 12.37 16.01
C ALA A 140 9.33 12.45 14.64
N SER A 141 9.66 13.50 13.89
CA SER A 141 9.23 13.64 12.50
C SER A 141 10.17 12.87 11.57
N CYS A 142 9.62 12.23 10.55
CA CYS A 142 10.42 11.62 9.48
C CYS A 142 11.22 12.66 8.66
N SER A 143 10.87 13.94 8.75
CA SER A 143 11.62 15.06 8.15
C SER A 143 12.79 15.56 9.01
N GLY A 144 13.07 14.92 10.15
CA GLY A 144 14.13 15.34 11.07
C GLY A 144 14.31 14.31 12.18
N LEU A 145 14.93 13.18 11.82
CA LEU A 145 15.14 12.07 12.75
C LEU A 145 16.30 12.37 13.70
N PRO A 146 16.13 12.22 15.02
CA PRO A 146 17.16 12.49 16.02
C PRO A 146 18.13 11.30 16.17
N VAL A 147 18.70 10.82 15.05
CA VAL A 147 19.71 9.76 15.04
C VAL A 147 21.00 10.28 14.39
N SER A 148 22.13 9.72 14.80
CA SER A 148 23.42 10.13 14.25
C SER A 148 23.56 9.69 12.80
N SER A 149 24.19 10.54 12.00
CA SER A 149 24.46 10.26 10.60
C SER A 149 25.16 8.94 10.35
N GLY A 150 24.61 8.10 9.47
CA GLY A 150 25.20 6.82 9.08
C GLY A 150 25.21 5.74 10.17
N SER A 151 24.35 5.87 11.19
CA SER A 151 24.29 4.95 12.34
C SER A 151 23.39 3.73 12.15
N VAL A 152 22.67 3.62 11.03
CA VAL A 152 21.65 2.59 10.81
C VAL A 152 21.95 1.76 9.56
N ASP A 153 21.74 0.45 9.69
CA ASP A 153 21.99 -0.53 8.63
C ASP A 153 20.87 -0.58 7.59
N ALA A 154 19.62 -0.44 8.04
CA ALA A 154 18.44 -0.54 7.20
C ALA A 154 17.30 0.38 7.65
N VAL A 155 16.56 0.94 6.69
CA VAL A 155 15.35 1.72 6.93
C VAL A 155 14.19 1.06 6.20
N VAL A 156 13.12 0.80 6.94
CA VAL A 156 11.86 0.28 6.41
C VAL A 156 10.75 1.26 6.72
N CYS A 157 10.02 1.71 5.70
CA CYS A 157 8.96 2.69 5.89
C CYS A 157 7.72 2.38 5.06
N ASP A 158 6.56 2.37 5.73
CA ASP A 158 5.25 2.51 5.09
C ASP A 158 4.94 3.99 5.00
N LEU A 159 5.29 4.61 3.86
CA LEU A 159 5.06 6.04 3.68
C LEU A 159 3.55 6.30 3.59
N PRO A 160 3.02 7.32 4.27
CA PRO A 160 1.59 7.52 4.36
C PRO A 160 0.96 7.75 2.97
N PHE A 161 0.07 6.85 2.56
CA PHE A 161 -0.79 7.05 1.39
C PHE A 161 -2.08 7.73 1.82
N GLY A 162 -2.37 8.90 1.24
CA GLY A 162 -3.73 9.37 0.92
C GLY A 162 -4.80 9.46 2.05
N ARG A 163 -5.49 10.59 2.08
CA ARG A 163 -6.75 10.92 2.81
C ARG A 163 -6.72 10.94 4.34
N LYS A 164 -5.92 10.13 5.05
CA LYS A 164 -5.80 10.27 6.52
C LYS A 164 -5.00 11.50 6.94
N PHE A 165 -4.12 11.98 6.07
CA PHE A 165 -3.37 13.22 6.22
C PHE A 165 -3.85 14.22 5.16
N ASN A 166 -4.93 14.93 5.48
CA ASN A 166 -5.46 16.03 4.66
C ASN A 166 -4.60 17.29 4.88
N THR A 167 -3.31 17.21 4.59
CA THR A 167 -2.42 18.36 4.63
C THR A 167 -2.40 18.98 3.25
N LYS A 168 -2.81 20.25 3.15
CA LYS A 168 -2.86 21.09 1.93
C LYS A 168 -1.47 21.32 1.28
N THR A 169 -0.46 20.59 1.74
CA THR A 169 0.93 20.67 1.31
C THR A 169 1.17 19.73 0.14
N ASN A 170 1.93 20.19 -0.86
CA ASN A 170 2.28 19.43 -2.04
C ASN A 170 2.99 18.11 -1.64
N MET A 171 2.30 16.98 -1.85
CA MET A 171 2.79 15.63 -1.51
C MET A 171 4.14 15.31 -2.19
N ALA A 172 4.42 15.94 -3.34
CA ALA A 172 5.69 15.80 -4.05
C ALA A 172 6.86 16.37 -3.25
N ASP A 173 6.68 17.56 -2.67
CA ASP A 173 7.72 18.25 -1.91
C ASP A 173 7.95 17.54 -0.58
N SER A 174 6.88 17.06 0.06
CA SER A 174 6.98 16.25 1.28
C SER A 174 7.71 14.92 1.03
N LEU A 175 7.43 14.25 -0.10
CA LEU A 175 8.11 13.00 -0.46
C LEU A 175 9.61 13.24 -0.72
N HIS A 176 9.97 14.32 -1.42
CA HIS A 176 11.38 14.65 -1.64
C HIS A 176 12.10 14.96 -0.34
N CYS A 177 11.51 15.76 0.56
CA CYS A 177 12.10 16.02 1.88
C CYS A 177 12.30 14.73 2.69
N ILE A 178 11.30 13.85 2.75
CA ILE A 178 11.38 12.60 3.53
C ILE A 178 12.46 11.68 2.97
N VAL A 179 12.46 11.44 1.64
CA VAL A 179 13.45 10.52 1.04
C VAL A 179 14.85 11.14 1.07
N SER A 180 14.97 12.46 0.92
CA SER A 180 16.24 13.16 1.08
C SER A 180 16.75 13.05 2.51
N GLU A 181 15.93 13.16 3.54
CA GLU A 181 16.39 12.97 4.93
C GLU A 181 16.84 11.51 5.19
N MET A 182 16.15 10.54 4.60
CA MET A 182 16.55 9.12 4.67
C MET A 182 17.88 8.84 3.95
N GLU A 183 18.16 9.53 2.83
CA GLU A 183 19.40 9.38 2.05
C GLU A 183 20.56 10.25 2.56
N ARG A 184 20.33 11.57 2.60
CA ARG A 184 21.28 12.71 2.55
C ARG A 184 21.97 13.00 3.86
N HIS A 185 22.15 12.02 4.73
CA HIS A 185 23.15 11.96 5.81
C HIS A 185 22.59 11.50 7.15
N VAL A 186 21.29 11.43 7.44
CA VAL A 186 20.88 11.27 8.85
C VAL A 186 20.82 9.81 9.33
N VAL A 187 20.63 8.79 8.48
CA VAL A 187 20.33 7.43 8.99
C VAL A 187 21.20 6.33 8.40
N LEU A 188 21.15 6.11 7.08
CA LEU A 188 21.76 4.93 6.46
C LEU A 188 23.27 5.06 6.31
N ARG A 189 24.01 4.03 6.74
CA ARG A 189 25.44 3.87 6.40
C ARG A 189 25.62 3.54 4.90
N PRO A 190 26.79 3.83 4.29
CA PRO A 190 27.13 3.27 2.98
C PRO A 190 27.00 1.74 2.99
N GLY A 191 26.37 1.17 1.97
CA GLY A 191 25.99 -0.24 1.91
C GLY A 191 24.67 -0.60 2.62
N GLY A 192 24.01 0.37 3.28
CA GLY A 192 22.73 0.16 3.94
C GLY A 192 21.54 0.03 2.97
N SER A 193 20.45 -0.57 3.44
CA SER A 193 19.24 -0.85 2.64
C SER A 193 18.08 0.08 3.00
N LEU A 194 17.43 0.65 2.00
CA LEU A 194 16.18 1.41 2.16
C LEU A 194 15.04 0.69 1.46
N VAL A 195 14.00 0.33 2.21
CA VAL A 195 12.80 -0.32 1.67
C VAL A 195 11.57 0.52 1.96
N LEU A 196 10.91 0.97 0.90
CA LEU A 196 9.74 1.84 0.96
C LEU A 196 8.52 1.12 0.40
N LEU A 197 7.43 1.09 1.14
CA LEU A 197 6.11 0.88 0.55
C LEU A 197 5.66 2.22 -0.04
N LEU A 198 5.14 2.19 -1.26
CA LEU A 198 4.72 3.35 -2.05
C LEU A 198 3.39 3.11 -2.76
N SER A 199 2.62 4.18 -3.00
CA SER A 199 1.48 4.15 -3.92
C SER A 199 1.98 4.33 -5.36
N PRO A 200 1.20 3.92 -6.39
CA PRO A 200 1.61 4.12 -7.78
C PRO A 200 1.96 5.57 -8.14
N PRO A 201 1.21 6.61 -7.69
CA PRO A 201 1.61 8.00 -7.92
C PRO A 201 2.95 8.38 -7.28
N MET A 202 3.21 7.94 -6.04
CA MET A 202 4.46 8.24 -5.33
C MET A 202 5.66 7.51 -5.95
N SER A 203 5.47 6.27 -6.41
CA SER A 203 6.49 5.55 -7.18
C SER A 203 6.90 6.32 -8.44
N CYS A 204 5.92 6.88 -9.16
CA CYS A 204 6.17 7.70 -10.34
C CYS A 204 6.94 8.98 -9.98
N GLN A 205 6.54 9.68 -8.93
CA GLN A 205 7.24 10.87 -8.45
C GLN A 205 8.68 10.57 -8.03
N LEU A 206 8.90 9.50 -7.27
CA LEU A 206 10.23 9.13 -6.79
C LEU A 206 11.15 8.76 -7.96
N LYS A 207 10.65 8.05 -8.98
CA LYS A 207 11.42 7.76 -10.20
C LYS A 207 11.83 9.03 -10.94
N LYS A 208 10.96 10.04 -11.01
CA LYS A 208 11.28 11.35 -11.62
C LYS A 208 12.39 12.08 -10.86
N LEU A 209 12.40 12.02 -9.54
CA LEU A 209 13.44 12.62 -8.69
C LEU A 209 14.81 11.97 -8.90
N GLN A 210 14.86 10.69 -9.31
CA GLN A 210 16.10 9.99 -9.63
C GLN A 210 16.63 10.29 -11.03
N THR A 211 15.77 10.61 -12.00
CA THR A 211 16.17 10.81 -13.40
C THR A 211 16.61 12.24 -13.76
N GLY A 212 16.49 13.19 -12.83
CA GLY A 212 16.77 14.61 -13.08
C GLY A 212 15.80 15.25 -14.11
N PRO A 213 15.70 16.59 -14.17
CA PRO A 213 14.92 17.27 -15.19
C PRO A 213 15.72 17.31 -16.49
N GLY A 214 15.72 16.23 -17.28
CA GLY A 214 16.47 16.25 -18.55
C GLY A 214 16.78 14.92 -19.22
N ARG A 215 15.78 14.07 -19.46
CA ARG A 215 15.80 13.16 -20.62
C ARG A 215 14.36 12.91 -21.04
N GLY A 216 13.96 13.56 -22.12
CA GLY A 216 12.61 13.45 -22.68
C GLY A 216 12.25 11.99 -22.91
N ALA A 217 11.06 11.60 -22.47
CA ALA A 217 10.42 10.40 -22.97
C ALA A 217 10.28 10.55 -24.50
N PRO A 218 10.55 9.51 -25.31
CA PRO A 218 10.07 9.50 -26.68
C PRO A 218 8.54 9.61 -26.64
N PRO A 219 7.91 10.36 -27.56
CA PRO A 219 6.46 10.47 -27.59
C PRO A 219 5.83 9.08 -27.76
N PRO A 220 4.64 8.82 -27.17
CA PRO A 220 3.92 7.59 -27.43
C PRO A 220 3.61 7.48 -28.92
N GLN A 221 4.04 6.38 -29.55
CA GLN A 221 3.51 5.99 -30.85
C GLN A 221 2.09 5.45 -30.63
N GLU A 222 1.09 6.27 -30.92
CA GLU A 222 -0.29 5.82 -31.08
C GLU A 222 -0.38 4.99 -32.38
N PRO A 223 -1.03 3.81 -32.38
CA PRO A 223 -1.35 3.12 -33.62
C PRO A 223 -2.47 3.86 -34.35
N GLU A 224 -2.22 4.20 -35.61
CA GLU A 224 -3.19 4.75 -36.56
C GLU A 224 -4.45 3.86 -36.63
N LEU A 225 -5.62 4.46 -36.43
CA LEU A 225 -6.87 3.95 -37.00
C LEU A 225 -7.57 5.10 -37.73
N GLN A 226 -7.64 4.98 -39.06
CA GLN A 226 -8.33 5.88 -39.97
C GLN A 226 -9.85 5.69 -39.92
N ALA A 227 -10.58 6.81 -39.84
CA ALA A 227 -11.90 7.12 -40.41
C ALA A 227 -12.52 8.25 -39.55
N GLY A 228 -12.47 9.51 -39.95
CA GLY A 228 -13.39 10.09 -40.93
C GLY A 228 -14.71 10.49 -40.27
N THR A 229 -14.93 11.78 -39.98
CA THR A 229 -16.06 12.62 -40.46
C THR A 229 -15.99 14.01 -39.79
N GLN A 230 -16.29 15.03 -40.59
CA GLN A 230 -16.20 16.47 -40.39
C GLN A 230 -17.25 17.06 -39.44
N ALA A 231 -16.92 18.18 -38.77
CA ALA A 231 -17.73 19.42 -38.59
C ALA A 231 -17.19 20.19 -37.36
N ALA A 232 -16.48 21.31 -37.54
CA ALA A 232 -16.97 22.70 -37.69
C ALA A 232 -16.83 23.51 -36.37
N LEU A 233 -15.90 24.49 -36.39
CA LEU A 233 -15.73 25.57 -35.39
C LEU A 233 -16.91 26.57 -35.47
N PRO A 234 -17.17 27.35 -34.40
CA PRO A 234 -16.97 28.81 -34.52
C PRO A 234 -16.48 29.46 -33.18
N PRO A 235 -16.40 30.79 -33.00
CA PRO A 235 -15.16 31.57 -33.02
C PRO A 235 -14.83 32.29 -31.68
N GLN A 236 -13.59 32.77 -31.54
CA GLN A 236 -13.15 33.78 -30.55
C GLN A 236 -13.52 35.19 -31.05
N GLU A 237 -13.95 36.13 -30.19
CA GLU A 237 -13.19 37.25 -29.57
C GLU A 237 -14.21 38.34 -29.10
N PRO A 238 -13.87 39.46 -28.41
CA PRO A 238 -12.60 39.91 -27.82
C PRO A 238 -12.71 40.44 -26.36
N GLU A 239 -11.55 40.85 -25.83
CA GLU A 239 -11.29 41.53 -24.55
C GLU A 239 -12.00 42.89 -24.37
N LEU A 240 -12.29 43.26 -23.11
CA LEU A 240 -12.43 44.65 -22.67
C LEU A 240 -11.81 44.87 -21.28
N GLN A 241 -11.08 45.97 -21.18
CA GLN A 241 -10.23 46.42 -20.07
C GLN A 241 -10.99 47.10 -18.91
N ALA A 242 -10.23 47.25 -17.82
CA ALA A 242 -10.24 48.33 -16.81
C ALA A 242 -10.94 48.06 -15.46
N GLY A 243 -10.19 48.27 -14.37
CA GLY A 243 -10.76 48.38 -13.02
C GLY A 243 -9.78 48.21 -11.85
N THR A 244 -8.94 49.22 -11.61
CA THR A 244 -8.57 49.79 -10.29
C THR A 244 -8.02 48.89 -9.17
N ARG A 245 -6.74 49.08 -8.83
CA ARG A 245 -6.10 48.63 -7.57
C ARG A 245 -6.52 49.51 -6.37
N PRO A 246 -6.76 48.92 -5.19
CA PRO A 246 -6.52 49.58 -3.91
C PRO A 246 -5.29 49.01 -3.18
N ALA A 247 -4.77 49.82 -2.26
CA ALA A 247 -3.45 49.79 -1.64
C ALA A 247 -3.16 48.64 -0.64
N LEU A 248 -1.86 48.35 -0.49
CA LEU A 248 -1.24 47.39 0.44
C LEU A 248 -1.28 47.86 1.92
N PRO A 249 -1.49 46.94 2.89
CA PRO A 249 -1.01 47.08 4.27
C PRO A 249 0.41 46.48 4.45
N PRO A 250 1.08 46.75 5.58
CA PRO A 250 2.55 46.77 5.69
C PRO A 250 3.24 45.40 5.71
N GLN A 251 4.47 45.39 5.20
CA GLN A 251 5.38 44.25 5.10
C GLN A 251 5.82 43.74 6.49
N GLU A 252 5.54 42.46 6.76
CA GLU A 252 6.28 41.64 7.73
C GLU A 252 7.51 41.02 7.02
N PRO A 253 8.62 40.75 7.74
CA PRO A 253 9.90 40.47 7.11
C PRO A 253 9.88 39.15 6.32
N GLU A 254 10.12 39.24 5.01
CA GLU A 254 10.28 38.10 4.11
C GLU A 254 11.44 37.22 4.59
N LEU A 255 11.11 36.05 5.16
CA LEU A 255 12.04 34.92 5.13
C LEU A 255 12.28 34.59 3.66
N GLN A 256 13.52 34.76 3.22
CA GLN A 256 13.97 34.37 1.89
C GLN A 256 13.67 32.89 1.66
N ALA A 257 12.56 32.61 0.97
CA ALA A 257 12.26 31.31 0.41
C ALA A 257 13.22 31.06 -0.75
N GLY A 258 14.43 30.61 -0.43
CA GLY A 258 15.33 30.05 -1.42
C GLY A 258 14.63 28.87 -2.08
N THR A 259 14.29 29.01 -3.37
CA THR A 259 13.87 27.92 -4.24
C THR A 259 15.06 27.00 -4.49
N HIS A 260 15.46 26.25 -3.47
CA HIS A 260 16.46 25.20 -3.60
C HIS A 260 15.82 24.09 -4.43
N LEU A 261 16.25 23.95 -5.69
CA LEU A 261 15.85 22.84 -6.55
C LEU A 261 16.20 21.53 -5.81
N PRO A 262 15.27 20.57 -5.70
CA PRO A 262 15.53 19.30 -5.02
C PRO A 262 16.76 18.62 -5.61
N SER A 263 17.82 18.48 -4.81
CA SER A 263 19.03 17.78 -5.20
C SER A 263 18.70 16.33 -5.55
N PRO A 264 19.25 15.78 -6.64
CA PRO A 264 18.96 14.41 -7.07
C PRO A 264 19.44 13.41 -6.01
N LEU A 265 18.64 12.35 -5.82
CA LEU A 265 18.94 11.25 -4.89
C LEU A 265 20.06 10.37 -5.46
N SER A 266 21.28 10.89 -5.44
CA SER A 266 22.44 10.35 -6.17
C SER A 266 23.17 9.23 -5.43
N ALA A 267 22.88 9.01 -4.15
CA ALA A 267 23.48 7.94 -3.35
C ALA A 267 22.60 6.68 -3.31
N LEU A 268 21.29 6.77 -3.54
CA LEU A 268 20.38 5.61 -3.57
C LEU A 268 20.26 4.96 -4.95
N GLN A 269 20.73 3.72 -5.07
CA GLN A 269 20.55 2.89 -6.25
C GLN A 269 19.33 1.99 -6.09
N LEU A 270 18.33 2.12 -6.98
CA LEU A 270 17.16 1.22 -7.00
C LEU A 270 17.60 -0.21 -7.34
N GLN A 271 17.25 -1.16 -6.47
CA GLN A 271 17.54 -2.60 -6.64
C GLN A 271 16.35 -3.32 -7.26
N ALA A 272 15.16 -3.17 -6.69
CA ALA A 272 13.95 -3.84 -7.18
C ALA A 272 12.67 -3.06 -6.88
N THR A 273 11.63 -3.34 -7.67
CA THR A 273 10.26 -2.89 -7.45
C THR A 273 9.32 -4.09 -7.46
N HIS A 274 8.57 -4.28 -6.38
CA HIS A 274 7.60 -5.36 -6.24
C HIS A 274 6.19 -4.81 -6.08
N ARG A 275 5.23 -5.31 -6.88
CA ARG A 275 3.82 -4.96 -6.69
C ARG A 275 3.23 -5.79 -5.56
N VAL A 276 2.52 -5.14 -4.65
CA VAL A 276 1.84 -5.77 -3.52
C VAL A 276 0.38 -5.34 -3.50
N SER A 277 -0.54 -6.28 -3.32
CA SER A 277 -1.94 -5.93 -3.09
C SER A 277 -2.15 -5.56 -1.62
N LEU A 278 -2.69 -4.37 -1.38
CA LEU A 278 -3.07 -3.89 -0.05
C LEU A 278 -4.59 -4.02 0.16
N GLY A 279 -5.23 -4.95 -0.55
CA GLY A 279 -6.67 -5.14 -0.56
C GLY A 279 -7.30 -4.42 -1.75
N ALA A 280 -7.99 -3.30 -1.50
CA ALA A 280 -8.69 -2.52 -2.53
C ALA A 280 -7.75 -1.65 -3.39
N ILE A 281 -6.51 -1.44 -2.93
CA ILE A 281 -5.50 -0.63 -3.62
C ILE A 281 -4.23 -1.45 -3.85
N ASP A 282 -3.47 -1.06 -4.85
CA ASP A 282 -2.13 -1.57 -5.08
C ASP A 282 -1.09 -0.70 -4.38
N GLY A 283 -0.07 -1.37 -3.86
CA GLY A 283 1.17 -0.78 -3.41
C GLY A 283 2.36 -1.27 -4.23
N LEU A 284 3.47 -0.56 -4.13
CA LEU A 284 4.75 -0.88 -4.72
C LEU A 284 5.80 -0.85 -3.62
N ILE A 285 6.53 -1.93 -3.43
CA ILE A 285 7.68 -1.96 -2.56
C ILE A 285 8.91 -1.64 -3.41
N HIS A 286 9.59 -0.54 -3.11
CA HIS A 286 10.88 -0.22 -3.69
C HIS A 286 11.98 -0.60 -2.70
N SER A 287 13.03 -1.26 -3.19
CA SER A 287 14.26 -1.52 -2.44
C SER A 287 15.41 -0.73 -3.06
N TYR A 288 16.21 -0.09 -2.22
CA TYR A 288 17.35 0.71 -2.61
C TYR A 288 18.59 0.33 -1.80
N LEU A 289 19.75 0.41 -2.44
CA LEU A 289 21.04 0.31 -1.79
C LEU A 289 21.68 1.68 -1.72
N LYS A 290 22.18 2.08 -0.54
CA LYS A 290 22.97 3.30 -0.41
C LYS A 290 24.41 3.04 -0.86
N THR A 291 24.83 3.73 -1.91
CA THR A 291 26.14 3.53 -2.57
C THR A 291 27.25 4.43 -2.05
N ARG A 292 26.91 5.56 -1.41
CA ARG A 292 27.84 6.58 -0.90
C ARG A 292 27.32 7.17 0.40
#